data_AF-A0A553EVP2-F1
#
_entry.id   AF-A0A553EVP2-F1
#
_cell.length_a   1.000
_cell.length_b   1.000
_cell.length_c   1.000
_cell.angle_alpha   90.00
_cell.angle_beta   90.00
_cell.angle_gamma   90.00
#
_symmetry.space_group_name_H-M   'P 1'
#
loop_
_entity.id
_entity.type
_entity.pdbx_description
1 polymer ?
#
loop_
_entity_poly.entity_id
_entity_poly.type
_entity_poly.pdbx_seq_one_letter_code
_entity_poly.pdbx_strand_id
1 'polypeptide(L)'
;MMITRDEVEHVPAPIVLQQSTIGANDSMVAGMVLSLSMEKSLSEVVRYGVAAGTAATMNSGTQLCEKQDVDELHEWILAHV
;
A
#
# COMPACT_ATOMS: atom_id res chain seq x y z
N MET A 1 -8.44 4.74 1.36
CA MET A 1 -9.24 5.85 0.79
C MET A 1 -8.38 7.10 0.77
N MET A 2 -8.38 7.84 -0.34
CA MET A 2 -7.68 9.11 -0.53
C MET A 2 -8.73 10.17 -0.89
N ILE A 3 -8.57 11.37 -0.31
CA ILE A 3 -9.50 12.49 -0.48
C ILE A 3 -8.66 13.72 -0.78
N THR A 4 -8.97 14.38 -1.89
CA THR A 4 -8.42 15.68 -2.25
C THR A 4 -9.55 16.70 -2.34
N ARG A 5 -9.22 17.93 -2.77
CA ARG A 5 -10.22 18.95 -3.10
C ARG A 5 -11.14 18.49 -4.24
N ASP A 6 -10.59 17.74 -5.18
CA ASP A 6 -11.19 17.52 -6.50
C ASP A 6 -11.68 16.08 -6.69
N GLU A 7 -11.16 15.13 -5.90
CA GLU A 7 -11.48 13.71 -6.04
C GLU A 7 -11.50 12.94 -4.71
N VAL A 8 -12.24 11.83 -4.73
CA VAL A 8 -12.23 10.81 -3.68
C VAL A 8 -11.97 9.46 -4.35
N GLU A 9 -10.91 8.77 -3.93
CA GLU A 9 -10.57 7.44 -4.43
C GLU A 9 -10.63 6.40 -3.30
N HIS A 10 -11.39 5.34 -3.54
CA HIS A 10 -11.45 4.20 -2.65
C HIS A 10 -10.65 3.03 -3.24
N VAL A 11 -9.44 2.82 -2.72
CA VAL A 11 -8.61 1.65 -3.05
C VAL A 11 -8.90 0.53 -2.06
N PRO A 12 -9.51 -0.60 -2.48
CA PRO A 12 -9.68 -1.75 -1.61
C PRO A 12 -8.34 -2.44 -1.35
N ALA A 13 -8.12 -2.86 -0.11
CA ALA A 13 -6.96 -3.68 0.24
C ALA A 13 -7.14 -5.11 -0.32
N PRO A 14 -6.10 -5.72 -0.90
CA PRO A 14 -6.12 -7.13 -1.29
C PRO A 14 -6.42 -8.04 -0.09
N ILE A 15 -7.14 -9.14 -0.34
CA ILE A 15 -7.41 -10.14 0.71
C ILE A 15 -6.19 -11.04 0.85
N VAL A 16 -5.48 -10.93 1.98
CA VAL A 16 -4.27 -11.71 2.29
C VAL A 16 -4.42 -12.43 3.63
N LEU A 17 -3.63 -13.47 3.86
CA LEU A 17 -3.52 -14.09 5.17
C LEU A 17 -2.70 -13.19 6.09
N GLN A 18 -3.35 -12.58 7.07
CA GLN A 18 -2.73 -11.66 8.01
C GLN A 18 -2.03 -12.42 9.15
N GLN A 19 -0.80 -12.04 9.46
CA GLN A 19 -0.03 -12.55 10.60
C GLN A 19 0.15 -11.51 11.71
N SER A 20 0.35 -10.25 11.35
CA SER A 20 0.52 -9.12 12.27
C SER A 20 -0.12 -7.87 11.68
N THR A 21 -0.41 -6.86 12.50
CA THR A 21 -0.80 -5.51 12.03
C THR A 21 0.25 -4.45 12.37
N ILE A 22 1.30 -4.85 13.08
CA ILE A 22 2.37 -3.95 13.51
C ILE A 22 3.18 -3.53 12.28
N GLY A 23 3.41 -2.23 12.12
CA GLY A 23 4.18 -1.68 11.00
C GLY A 23 3.39 -1.50 9.70
N ALA A 24 2.09 -1.85 9.65
CA ALA A 24 1.27 -1.64 8.46
C ALA A 24 1.14 -0.15 8.09
N ASN A 25 0.92 0.70 9.10
CA ASN A 25 0.81 2.15 8.87
C ASN A 25 2.15 2.77 8.46
N ASP A 26 3.26 2.36 9.09
CA ASP A 26 4.58 2.85 8.75
C ASP A 26 4.98 2.44 7.33
N SER A 27 4.67 1.20 6.95
CA SER A 27 4.91 0.68 5.60
C SER A 27 4.03 1.39 4.56
N MET A 28 2.77 1.68 4.88
CA MET A 28 1.89 2.48 4.03
C MET A 28 2.45 3.89 3.80
N VAL A 29 2.84 4.60 4.86
CA VAL A 29 3.42 5.95 4.75
C VAL A 29 4.73 5.92 3.97
N ALA A 30 5.60 4.95 4.23
CA ALA A 30 6.85 4.78 3.49
C ALA A 30 6.60 4.55 1.99
N GLY A 31 5.64 3.69 1.64
CA GLY A 31 5.21 3.46 0.27
C GLY A 31 4.71 4.73 -0.41
N MET A 32 3.84 5.48 0.26
CA MET A 32 3.31 6.74 -0.28
C MET A 32 4.42 7.79 -0.50
N VAL A 33 5.32 7.97 0.47
CA VAL A 33 6.44 8.92 0.36
C VAL A 33 7.38 8.52 -0.77
N LEU A 34 7.67 7.23 -0.92
CA LEU A 34 8.48 6.72 -2.02
C LEU A 34 7.84 7.03 -3.38
N SER A 35 6.56 6.72 -3.57
CA SER A 35 5.84 7.00 -4.81
C SER A 35 5.79 8.51 -5.10
N LEU A 36 5.59 9.36 -4.09
CA LEU A 36 5.64 10.81 -4.24
C LEU A 36 7.03 11.30 -4.67
N SER A 37 8.11 10.71 -4.12
CA SER A 37 9.48 11.04 -4.51
C SER A 37 9.82 10.67 -5.95
N MET A 38 9.03 9.76 -6.53
CA MET A 38 9.09 9.34 -7.94
C MET A 38 8.12 10.12 -8.84
N GLU A 39 7.55 11.23 -8.35
CA GLU A 39 6.62 12.10 -9.07
C GLU A 39 5.37 11.36 -9.60
N LYS A 40 4.94 10.31 -8.89
CA LYS A 40 3.73 9.54 -9.23
C LYS A 40 2.46 10.34 -8.97
N SER A 41 1.38 9.98 -9.69
CA SER A 41 0.06 10.56 -9.44
C SER A 41 -0.46 10.20 -8.04
N LEU A 42 -1.37 11.01 -7.48
CA LEU A 42 -1.94 10.73 -6.16
C LEU A 42 -2.66 9.38 -6.10
N SER A 43 -3.25 8.94 -7.23
CA SER A 43 -3.85 7.63 -7.37
C SER A 43 -2.83 6.50 -7.24
N GLU A 44 -1.71 6.58 -7.97
CA GLU A 44 -0.61 5.63 -7.84
C GLU A 44 -0.02 5.62 -6.42
N VAL A 45 0.10 6.80 -5.79
CA VAL A 45 0.62 6.96 -4.43
C VAL A 45 -0.26 6.22 -3.42
N VAL A 46 -1.59 6.39 -3.46
CA VAL A 46 -2.47 5.69 -2.53
C VAL A 46 -2.51 4.18 -2.81
N ARG A 47 -2.47 3.76 -4.09
CA ARG A 47 -2.44 2.34 -4.47
C ARG A 47 -1.18 1.65 -3.95
N TYR A 48 -0.01 2.28 -4.13
CA TYR A 48 1.26 1.75 -3.64
C TYR A 48 1.32 1.76 -2.10
N GLY A 49 0.78 2.79 -1.45
CA GLY A 49 0.63 2.82 0.01
C GLY A 49 -0.23 1.68 0.54
N VAL A 50 -1.37 1.39 -0.10
CA VAL A 50 -2.23 0.26 0.28
C VAL A 50 -1.50 -1.07 0.07
N ALA A 51 -0.81 -1.25 -1.05
CA ALA A 51 0.00 -2.45 -1.29
C ALA A 51 1.05 -2.65 -0.18
N ALA A 52 1.80 -1.60 0.18
CA ALA A 52 2.83 -1.66 1.21
C ALA A 52 2.25 -1.93 2.61
N GLY A 53 1.13 -1.30 2.95
CA GLY A 53 0.42 -1.55 4.20
C GLY A 53 -0.10 -2.99 4.30
N THR A 54 -0.69 -3.50 3.22
CA THR A 54 -1.18 -4.89 3.15
C THR A 54 -0.03 -5.89 3.24
N ALA A 55 1.07 -5.67 2.51
CA ALA A 55 2.26 -6.54 2.56
C ALA A 55 2.83 -6.67 3.98
N ALA A 56 2.92 -5.58 4.72
CA ALA A 56 3.40 -5.61 6.10
C ALA A 56 2.53 -6.50 7.01
N THR A 57 1.23 -6.63 6.71
CA THR A 57 0.36 -7.49 7.51
C THR A 57 0.61 -8.99 7.31
N MET A 58 1.29 -9.37 6.23
CA MET A 58 1.63 -10.76 5.92
C MET A 58 2.82 -11.27 6.73
N ASN A 59 3.60 -10.36 7.33
CA ASN A 59 4.82 -10.69 8.06
C ASN A 59 4.59 -10.88 9.56
N SER A 60 5.43 -11.72 10.18
CA SER A 60 5.35 -12.00 11.61
C SER A 60 5.96 -10.88 12.46
N GLY A 61 5.37 -10.59 13.62
CA GLY A 61 5.97 -9.71 14.62
C GLY A 61 6.02 -8.24 14.19
N THR A 62 7.19 -7.61 14.31
CA THR A 62 7.44 -6.19 13.99
C THR A 62 8.13 -5.98 12.64
N GLN A 63 8.19 -7.02 11.80
CA GLN A 63 8.80 -6.94 10.49
C GLN A 63 7.94 -6.07 9.57
N LEU A 64 8.57 -5.13 8.87
CA LEU A 64 7.91 -4.27 7.88
C LEU A 64 7.60 -5.05 6.59
N CYS A 65 7.07 -4.39 5.57
CA CYS A 65 6.83 -5.01 4.27
C CYS A 65 8.13 -5.43 3.55
N GLU A 66 8.07 -6.52 2.78
CA GLU A 66 9.11 -6.87 1.81
C GLU A 66 8.76 -6.27 0.44
N LYS A 67 9.74 -5.69 -0.25
CA LYS A 67 9.52 -5.02 -1.55
C LYS A 67 8.84 -5.93 -2.57
N GLN A 68 9.18 -7.21 -2.60
CA GLN A 68 8.59 -8.16 -3.53
C GLN A 68 7.08 -8.30 -3.32
N ASP A 69 6.64 -8.48 -2.07
CA ASP A 69 5.22 -8.57 -1.73
C ASP A 69 4.48 -7.27 -2.07
N VAL A 70 5.10 -6.12 -1.83
CA VAL A 70 4.52 -4.82 -2.20
C VAL A 70 4.29 -4.74 -3.70
N ASP A 71 5.28 -5.10 -4.50
CA ASP A 71 5.20 -5.00 -5.96
C ASP A 71 4.14 -5.98 -6.51
N GLU A 72 4.07 -7.22 -5.99
CA GLU A 72 3.06 -8.21 -6.37
C GLU A 72 1.63 -7.74 -6.02
N LEU A 73 1.43 -7.20 -4.82
CA LEU A 73 0.14 -6.65 -4.40
C LEU A 73 -0.23 -5.38 -5.18
N HIS A 74 0.75 -4.55 -5.53
CA HIS A 74 0.52 -3.36 -6.33
C HIS A 74 0.03 -3.73 -7.74
N GLU A 75 0.66 -4.70 -8.41
CA GLU A 75 0.18 -5.23 -9.69
C GLU A 75 -1.23 -5.81 -9.58
N TRP A 76 -1.53 -6.53 -8.48
CA TRP A 76 -2.88 -7.02 -8.23
C TRP A 76 -3.89 -5.87 -8.11
N ILE A 77 -3.56 -4.79 -7.40
CA ILE A 77 -4.42 -3.61 -7.26
C ILE A 77 -4.65 -2.97 -8.64
N LEU A 78 -3.62 -2.80 -9.47
CA LEU A 78 -3.77 -2.24 -10.82
C LEU A 78 -4.67 -3.08 -11.72
N ALA A 79 -4.69 -4.40 -11.53
CA ALA A 79 -5.55 -5.30 -12.30
C ALA A 79 -7.03 -5.29 -11.85
N HIS A 80 -7.34 -4.76 -10.66
CA HIS A 80 -8.68 -4.87 -10.05
C HIS A 80 -9.31 -3.53 -9.63
N VAL A 81 -8.65 -2.38 -9.90
CA VAL A 81 -9.10 -1.01 -9.53
C VAL A 81 -9.09 -0.05 -10.71
#